data_AF-A0A8J5LSN2-F1
#
_entry.id   AF-A0A8J5LSN2-F1
#
_cell.length_a   1.000
_cell.length_b   1.000
_cell.length_c   1.000
_cell.angle_alpha   90.00
_cell.angle_beta   90.00
_cell.angle_gamma   90.00
#
_symmetry.space_group_name_H-M   'P 1'
#
loop_
_entity.id
_entity.type
_entity.pdbx_description
1 polymer ?
#
loop_
_entity_poly.entity_id
_entity_poly.type
_entity_poly.pdbx_seq_one_letter_code
_entity_poly.pdbx_strand_id
1 'polypeptide(L)' 'MDEMNMRVRQEKVQKFEEFVDRRLKPNLVDAITLRDKVIEKQKVFSDLKRNIVSLQKNNVTSLRSMVNLGSEVYAQAEV' A
#
# COMPACT_ATOMS: atom_id res chain seq x y z
N MET A 1 -5.29 -50.58 -14.90
CA MET A 1 -4.92 -49.34 -15.62
C MET A 1 -5.46 -48.09 -14.92
N ASP A 2 -6.63 -48.15 -14.27
CA ASP A 2 -7.25 -46.97 -13.65
C ASP A 2 -6.52 -46.40 -12.42
N GLU A 3 -5.91 -47.23 -11.58
CA GLU A 3 -5.12 -46.75 -10.43
C GLU A 3 -3.89 -45.94 -10.84
N MET A 4 -3.23 -46.34 -11.95
CA MET A 4 -2.07 -45.62 -12.46
C MET A 4 -2.47 -44.24 -13.01
N ASN A 5 -3.64 -44.14 -13.65
CA ASN A 5 -4.20 -42.87 -14.09
C ASN A 5 -4.59 -41.96 -12.92
N MET A 6 -5.12 -42.52 -11.82
CA MET A 6 -5.42 -41.76 -10.60
C MET A 6 -4.15 -41.19 -9.96
N ARG A 7 -3.08 -41.98 -9.86
CA ARG A 7 -1.79 -41.51 -9.31
C ARG A 7 -1.18 -40.39 -10.17
N VAL A 8 -1.18 -40.53 -11.49
CA VAL A 8 -0.68 -39.48 -12.40
C VAL A 8 -1.50 -38.20 -12.30
N ARG A 9 -2.82 -38.29 -12.07
CA ARG A 9 -3.65 -37.10 -11.81
C ARG A 9 -3.30 -36.46 -10.46
N GLN A 10 -3.11 -37.25 -9.42
CA GLN A 10 -2.76 -36.75 -8.09
C GLN A 10 -1.41 -36.02 -8.09
N GLU A 11 -0.40 -36.57 -8.77
CA GLU A 11 0.91 -35.94 -8.92
C GLU A 11 0.83 -34.59 -9.66
N LYS A 12 -0.03 -34.49 -10.68
CA LYS A 12 -0.28 -33.22 -11.36
C LYS A 12 -0.94 -32.20 -10.44
N VAL A 13 -1.96 -32.61 -9.68
CA VAL A 13 -2.63 -31.75 -8.69
C VAL A 13 -1.62 -31.23 -7.68
N GLN A 14 -0.81 -32.11 -7.10
CA GLN A 14 0.20 -31.73 -6.12
C GLN A 14 1.22 -30.72 -6.69
N LYS A 15 1.66 -30.91 -7.94
CA LYS A 15 2.56 -29.97 -8.61
C LYS A 15 1.91 -28.60 -8.83
N PHE A 16 0.62 -28.55 -9.15
CA PHE A 16 -0.11 -27.29 -9.27
C PHE A 16 -0.33 -26.61 -7.93
N GLU A 17 -0.64 -27.38 -6.88
CA GLU A 17 -0.76 -26.86 -5.50
C GLU A 17 0.57 -26.27 -5.03
N GLU A 18 1.69 -26.97 -5.23
CA GLU A 18 3.01 -26.45 -4.91
C GLU A 18 3.35 -25.17 -5.69
N PHE A 19 2.98 -25.09 -6.97
CA PHE A 19 3.20 -23.88 -7.76
C PHE A 19 2.38 -22.70 -7.23
N VAL A 20 1.11 -22.94 -6.89
CA VAL A 20 0.23 -21.90 -6.32
C VAL A 20 0.79 -21.43 -4.99
N ASP A 21 1.20 -22.35 -4.12
CA ASP A 21 1.67 -22.03 -2.78
C ASP A 21 3.04 -21.37 -2.76
N ARG A 22 3.98 -21.87 -3.56
CA ARG A 22 5.38 -21.38 -3.54
C ARG A 22 5.61 -20.17 -4.41
N ARG A 23 4.73 -19.89 -5.39
CA ARG A 23 4.95 -18.80 -6.34
C ARG A 23 3.78 -17.85 -6.44
N LEU A 24 2.59 -18.35 -6.77
CA LEU A 24 1.46 -17.48 -7.09
C LEU A 24 1.00 -16.66 -5.86
N LYS A 25 0.84 -17.31 -4.72
CA LYS A 25 0.45 -16.66 -3.45
C LYS A 25 1.50 -15.63 -2.99
N PRO A 26 2.81 -15.97 -2.90
CA PRO A 26 3.83 -14.99 -2.54
C PRO A 26 3.88 -13.79 -3.49
N ASN A 27 3.83 -14.04 -4.81
CA ASN A 27 3.89 -12.96 -5.80
C ASN A 27 2.69 -12.01 -5.70
N LEU A 28 1.51 -12.52 -5.34
CA LEU A 28 0.34 -11.69 -5.09
C LEU A 28 0.53 -10.81 -3.84
N VAL A 29 1.08 -11.36 -2.75
CA VAL A 29 1.38 -10.60 -1.53
C VAL A 29 2.43 -9.51 -1.80
N ASP A 30 3.47 -9.83 -2.57
CA ASP A 30 4.50 -8.87 -2.97
C ASP A 30 3.89 -7.74 -3.81
N ALA A 31 3.05 -8.09 -4.80
CA ALA A 31 2.37 -7.12 -5.65
C ALA A 31 1.41 -6.21 -4.85
N ILE A 32 0.68 -6.78 -3.88
CA ILE A 32 -0.18 -6.01 -2.96
C ILE A 32 0.67 -5.06 -2.13
N THR A 33 1.77 -5.53 -1.57
CA THR A 33 2.68 -4.72 -0.74
C THR A 33 3.25 -3.54 -1.53
N LEU A 34 3.68 -3.80 -2.78
CA LEU A 34 4.17 -2.75 -3.68
C LEU A 34 3.08 -1.72 -4.01
N ARG A 35 1.86 -2.19 -4.31
CA ARG A 35 0.71 -1.33 -4.55
C ARG A 35 0.41 -0.45 -3.34
N ASP A 36 0.37 -1.02 -2.14
CA ASP A 36 0.01 -0.30 -0.92
C ASP A 36 1.05 0.78 -0.61
N LYS A 37 2.35 0.51 -0.85
CA LYS A 37 3.42 1.52 -0.75
C LYS A 37 3.25 2.68 -1.73
N VAL A 38 2.77 2.42 -2.95
CA VAL A 38 2.47 3.47 -3.93
C VAL A 38 1.27 4.30 -3.49
N ILE A 39 0.21 3.65 -3.01
CA ILE A 39 -1.01 4.32 -2.53
C ILE A 39 -0.69 5.23 -1.34
N GLU A 40 0.13 4.77 -0.39
CA GLU A 40 0.56 5.58 0.75
C GLU A 40 1.28 6.86 0.30
N LYS A 41 2.23 6.75 -0.63
CA LYS A 41 2.91 7.92 -1.22
C LYS A 41 1.94 8.84 -1.94
N GLN A 42 1.01 8.30 -2.71
CA GLN A 42 -0.01 9.10 -3.41
C GLN A 42 -0.91 9.86 -2.43
N LYS A 43 -1.23 9.27 -1.26
CA LYS A 43 -1.99 9.95 -0.21
C LYS A 43 -1.22 11.16 0.31
N VAL A 44 0.06 11.00 0.66
CA VAL A 44 0.92 12.10 1.11
C VAL A 44 0.95 13.24 0.09
N PHE A 45 1.13 12.93 -1.20
CA PHE A 45 1.15 13.97 -2.24
C PHE A 45 -0.21 14.63 -2.45
N SER A 46 -1.31 13.86 -2.34
CA SER A 46 -2.66 14.39 -2.46
C SER A 46 -2.99 15.35 -1.31
N ASP A 47 -2.59 14.99 -0.10
CA ASP A 47 -2.77 15.83 1.09
C ASP A 47 -1.92 17.10 0.98
N LEU A 48 -0.66 16.99 0.52
CA LEU A 48 0.19 18.15 0.27
C LEU A 48 -0.43 19.09 -0.79
N LYS A 49 -0.93 18.55 -1.90
CA LYS A 49 -1.62 19.33 -2.94
C LYS A 49 -2.83 20.06 -2.37
N ARG A 50 -3.66 19.39 -1.56
CA ARG A 50 -4.82 20.00 -0.90
C ARG A 50 -4.40 21.15 0.02
N ASN A 51 -3.34 20.96 0.80
CA ASN A 51 -2.80 21.99 1.68
C ASN A 51 -2.33 23.21 0.88
N ILE A 52 -1.55 23.02 -0.19
CA ILE A 52 -1.09 24.12 -1.05
C ILE A 52 -2.27 24.89 -1.65
N VAL A 53 -3.27 24.19 -2.20
CA VAL A 53 -4.45 24.83 -2.80
C VAL A 53 -5.24 25.62 -1.74
N SER A 54 -5.37 25.09 -0.52
CA SER A 54 -6.03 25.78 0.59
C SER A 54 -5.30 27.08 0.96
N LEU A 55 -3.96 27.02 1.06
CA LEU A 55 -3.14 28.19 1.38
C LEU A 55 -3.21 29.27 0.30
N GLN A 56 -3.15 28.88 -0.97
CA GLN A 56 -3.27 29.80 -2.10
C GLN A 56 -4.64 30.46 -2.17
N LYS A 57 -5.72 29.70 -1.96
CA LYS A 57 -7.09 30.26 -1.99
C LYS A 57 -7.35 31.25 -0.86
N ASN A 58 -6.75 31.02 0.30
CA ASN A 58 -6.96 31.85 1.48
C ASN A 58 -6.02 33.07 1.54
N ASN A 59 -5.15 33.29 0.53
CA ASN A 59 -4.24 34.44 0.42
C ASN A 59 -3.45 34.72 1.72
N VAL A 60 -3.09 33.65 2.43
CA VAL A 60 -2.55 33.76 3.79
C VAL A 60 -1.09 34.20 3.71
N THR A 61 -0.80 35.44 4.09
CA THR A 61 0.56 36.00 4.21
C THR A 61 1.25 35.62 5.53
N SER A 62 0.48 35.17 6.53
CA SER A 62 0.96 34.63 7.81
C SER A 62 -0.04 33.58 8.32
N LEU A 63 0.35 32.30 8.32
CA LEU A 63 -0.50 31.20 8.76
C LEU A 63 -0.08 30.73 10.15
N ARG A 64 -0.93 31.01 11.14
CA ARG A 64 -0.78 30.42 12.47
C ARG A 64 -1.37 29.01 12.48
N SER A 65 -0.51 27.99 12.47
CA SER A 65 -0.90 26.60 12.30
C SER A 65 -0.41 25.73 13.44
N MET A 66 -1.19 24.72 13.81
CA MET A 66 -0.78 23.70 14.79
C MET A 66 0.00 22.60 14.07
N VAL A 67 1.29 22.51 14.35
CA VAL A 67 2.20 21.53 13.74
C VAL A 67 2.40 20.38 14.72
N ASN A 68 2.18 19.16 14.25
CA ASN A 68 2.46 17.95 15.02
C ASN A 68 3.99 17.76 15.10
N LEU A 69 4.53 17.73 16.31
CA LEU A 69 5.95 17.53 16.62
C LEU A 69 6.31 16.05 16.83
N GLY A 70 5.34 15.14 16.80
CA GLY A 70 5.45 13.71 17.07
C GLY A 70 4.56 13.25 18.23
N SER A 71 4.12 11.99 18.20
CA SER A 71 3.31 11.37 19.27
C SER A 71 2.08 12.19 19.70
N GLU A 72 1.40 12.81 18.73
CA GLU A 72 0.25 13.69 18.97
C GLU A 72 0.55 14.93 19.85
N VAL A 73 1.82 15.31 19.97
CA VAL A 73 2.22 16.59 20.57
C VAL A 73 2.17 17.65 19.47
N TYR A 74 1.48 18.77 19.73
CA TYR A 74 1.31 19.85 18.76
C TYR A 74 1.89 21.17 19.28
N ALA A 75 2.54 21.93 18.40
CA ALA A 75 3.03 23.27 18.69
C ALA A 75 2.48 24.28 17.70
N GLN A 76 2.30 25.51 18.16
CA GLN A 76 1.85 26.62 17.33
C GLN A 76 3.05 27.22 16.59
N ALA A 77 2.96 27.28 15.26
CA ALA A 77 3.95 27.91 14.40
C ALA A 77 3.28 28.97 13.51
N GLU A 78 4.03 30.00 13.17
CA GLU A 78 3.64 31.03 12.22
C GLU A 78 4.54 30.89 10.98
N VAL A 79 3.93 30.83 9.80
CA VAL A 79 4.59 30.58 8.51
C VAL A 79 4.16 31.61 7.48
#